data_AF-A0A352NQ42-F1
#
_entry.id   AF-A0A352NQ42-F1
#
_cell.length_a   1.000
_cell.length_b   1.000
_cell.length_c   1.000
_cell.angle_alpha   90.00
_cell.angle_beta   90.00
_cell.angle_gamma   90.00
#
_symmetry.space_group_name_H-M   'P 1'
#
loop_
_entity.id
_entity.type
_entity.pdbx_description
1 polymer ?
#
loop_
_entity_poly.entity_id
_entity_poly.type
_entity_poly.pdbx_seq_one_letter_code
_entity_poly.pdbx_strand_id
1 'polypeptide(L)'
;MEFEQRRELRDKLLKKAYDYYFEKNGSEMYVDEGKEGPETLLAYEYLKDKRLIEYIHFGGKEMKAKITSLGIDFIESGQKFNK
;
A
#
# COMPACT_ATOMS: atom_id res chain seq x y z
N MET A 1 14.20 -11.76 -0.54
CA MET A 1 12.94 -11.89 -1.30
C MET A 1 13.26 -11.63 -2.77
N GLU A 2 12.80 -12.50 -3.66
CA GLU A 2 13.06 -12.37 -5.10
C GLU A 2 12.24 -11.22 -5.72
N PHE A 3 12.64 -10.76 -6.91
CA PHE A 3 11.99 -9.64 -7.60
C PHE A 3 10.47 -9.84 -7.78
N GLU A 4 10.06 -11.02 -8.26
CA GLU A 4 8.65 -11.34 -8.51
C GLU A 4 7.84 -11.32 -7.20
N GLN A 5 8.41 -11.84 -6.10
CA GLN A 5 7.77 -11.85 -4.79
C GLN A 5 7.57 -10.44 -4.24
N ARG A 6 8.54 -9.54 -4.44
CA ARG A 6 8.40 -8.13 -4.06
C ARG A 6 7.30 -7.43 -4.87
N ARG A 7 7.16 -7.79 -6.14
CA ARG A 7 6.09 -7.26 -7.00
C ARG A 7 4.72 -7.71 -6.52
N GLU A 8 4.55 -9.01 -6.28
CA GLU A 8 3.32 -9.58 -5.75
C GLU A 8 2.94 -8.97 -4.39
N LEU A 9 3.93 -8.70 -3.53
CA LEU A 9 3.70 -8.02 -2.26
C LEU A 9 3.12 -6.63 -2.47
N ARG A 10 3.70 -5.82 -3.38
CA ARG A 10 3.17 -4.49 -3.70
C ARG A 10 1.76 -4.53 -4.26
N ASP A 11 1.49 -5.45 -5.20
CA ASP A 11 0.16 -5.64 -5.77
C ASP A 11 -0.87 -5.98 -4.68
N LYS A 12 -0.49 -6.91 -3.79
CA LYS A 12 -1.32 -7.34 -2.66
C LYS A 12 -1.61 -6.20 -1.70
N LEU A 13 -0.62 -5.39 -1.34
CA LEU A 13 -0.80 -4.27 -0.41
C LEU A 13 -1.61 -3.14 -1.01
N LEU A 14 -1.40 -2.82 -2.30
CA LEU A 14 -2.19 -1.82 -3.00
C LEU A 14 -3.65 -2.24 -3.09
N LYS A 15 -3.91 -3.51 -3.44
CA LYS A 15 -5.27 -4.06 -3.45
C LYS A 15 -5.89 -4.04 -2.06
N LYS A 16 -5.15 -4.40 -1.02
CA LYS A 16 -5.63 -4.33 0.36
C LYS A 16 -6.05 -2.91 0.75
N ALA A 17 -5.28 -1.89 0.36
CA ALA A 17 -5.63 -0.49 0.61
C ALA A 17 -6.88 -0.04 -0.16
N TYR A 18 -7.05 -0.51 -1.40
CA TYR A 18 -8.26 -0.30 -2.20
C TYR A 18 -9.48 -0.90 -1.54
N ASP A 19 -9.44 -2.19 -1.23
CA ASP A 19 -10.57 -2.91 -0.63
C ASP A 19 -10.97 -2.25 0.70
N TYR A 20 -9.98 -1.94 1.56
CA TYR A 20 -10.21 -1.28 2.84
C TYR A 20 -10.87 0.10 2.67
N TYR A 21 -10.44 0.90 1.70
CA TYR A 21 -11.00 2.22 1.44
C TYR A 21 -12.51 2.14 1.17
N PHE A 22 -12.94 1.22 0.31
CA PHE A 22 -14.37 1.07 0.00
C PHE A 22 -15.16 0.37 1.11
N GLU A 23 -14.56 -0.59 1.82
CA GLU A 23 -15.18 -1.25 2.98
C GLU A 23 -15.39 -0.31 4.17
N LYS A 24 -14.53 0.71 4.32
CA LYS A 24 -14.51 1.62 5.48
C LYS A 24 -14.87 3.06 5.13
N ASN A 25 -15.61 3.28 4.04
CA ASN A 25 -16.11 4.61 3.62
C ASN A 25 -14.99 5.68 3.52
N GLY A 26 -13.85 5.30 2.97
CA GLY A 26 -12.71 6.19 2.71
C GLY A 26 -11.74 6.38 3.87
N SER A 27 -11.81 5.54 4.90
CA SER A 27 -10.91 5.58 6.06
C SER A 27 -9.50 5.11 5.73
N GLU A 28 -8.54 5.58 6.53
CA GLU A 28 -7.15 5.12 6.53
C GLU A 28 -7.03 3.75 7.20
N MET A 29 -6.17 2.88 6.67
CA MET A 29 -5.80 1.59 7.24
C MET A 29 -4.62 1.76 8.20
N TYR A 30 -4.72 1.17 9.40
CA TYR A 30 -3.61 1.12 10.35
C TYR A 30 -2.56 0.08 9.93
N VAL A 31 -1.28 0.45 10.08
CA VAL A 31 -0.11 -0.38 9.80
C VAL A 31 0.79 -0.36 11.03
N ASP A 32 1.03 -1.53 11.62
CA ASP A 32 1.86 -1.71 12.81
C ASP A 32 3.30 -2.04 12.39
N GLU A 33 4.19 -1.04 12.45
CA GLU A 33 5.61 -1.22 12.07
C GLU A 33 6.30 -2.28 12.93
N GLY A 34 5.87 -2.47 14.18
CA GLY A 34 6.45 -3.47 15.08
C GLY A 34 6.11 -4.91 14.70
N LYS A 35 5.09 -5.13 13.86
CA LYS A 35 4.65 -6.45 13.40
C LYS A 35 4.95 -6.71 11.94
N GLU A 36 5.06 -5.67 11.12
CA GLU A 36 5.35 -5.82 9.71
C GLU A 36 6.84 -6.10 9.47
N GLY A 37 7.12 -6.96 8.48
CA GLY A 37 8.49 -7.26 8.09
C GLY A 37 9.11 -6.13 7.25
N PRO A 38 10.46 -6.04 7.18
CA PRO A 38 11.14 -5.00 6.41
C PRO A 38 10.69 -4.87 4.95
N GLU A 39 10.43 -5.99 4.27
CA GLU A 39 9.96 -5.99 2.87
C GLU A 39 8.54 -5.41 2.72
N THR A 40 7.67 -5.58 3.73
CA THR A 40 6.33 -4.95 3.74
C THR A 40 6.44 -3.44 3.87
N LEU A 41 7.29 -2.96 4.80
CA LEU A 41 7.52 -1.53 5.00
C LEU A 41 8.10 -0.88 3.74
N LEU A 42 9.10 -1.52 3.12
CA LEU A 42 9.66 -1.07 1.84
C LEU A 42 8.63 -1.06 0.71
N ALA A 43 7.69 -2.01 0.70
CA ALA A 43 6.61 -2.03 -0.27
C ALA A 43 5.63 -0.85 -0.08
N TYR A 44 5.29 -0.48 1.16
CA TYR A 44 4.48 0.71 1.42
C TYR A 44 5.19 2.00 0.99
N GLU A 45 6.48 2.15 1.31
CA GLU A 45 7.28 3.31 0.85
C GLU A 45 7.32 3.38 -0.68
N TYR A 46 7.52 2.26 -1.38
CA TYR A 46 7.47 2.23 -2.83
C TYR A 46 6.12 2.71 -3.39
N LEU A 47 5.00 2.22 -2.82
CA LEU A 47 3.66 2.59 -3.28
C LEU A 47 3.38 4.08 -3.05
N LYS A 48 3.87 4.63 -1.95
CA LYS A 48 3.85 6.06 -1.64
C LYS A 48 4.70 6.88 -2.63
N ASP A 49 5.90 6.42 -2.97
CA ASP A 49 6.76 7.08 -3.97
C ASP A 49 6.09 7.11 -5.36
N LYS A 50 5.30 6.08 -5.68
CA LYS A 50 4.44 6.02 -6.88
C LYS A 50 3.15 6.82 -6.75
N ARG A 51 2.89 7.44 -5.59
CA ARG A 51 1.67 8.19 -5.27
C ARG A 51 0.39 7.37 -5.40
N LEU A 52 0.50 6.05 -5.31
CA LEU A 52 -0.64 5.13 -5.36
C LEU A 52 -1.32 5.03 -3.99
N ILE A 53 -0.58 5.30 -2.92
CA ILE A 53 -1.11 5.42 -1.56
C ILE A 53 -0.52 6.67 -0.88
N GLU A 54 -1.24 7.19 0.10
CA GLU A 54 -0.69 7.97 1.19
C GLU A 54 -0.18 7.00 2.26
N TYR A 55 1.03 7.24 2.76
CA TYR A 55 1.62 6.45 3.84
C TYR A 55 2.35 7.39 4.80
N ILE A 56 1.83 7.50 6.02
CA ILE A 56 2.27 8.48 7.02
C ILE A 56 2.57 7.82 8.35
N HIS A 57 3.60 8.31 9.03
CA HIS A 57 3.88 8.01 10.43
C HIS A 57 3.12 8.98 11.32
N PHE A 58 2.45 8.48 12.37
CA PHE A 58 1.71 9.33 13.31
C PHE A 58 2.10 9.05 14.77
N GLY A 59 3.40 8.95 15.01
CA GLY A 59 3.99 8.83 16.35
C GLY A 59 4.40 7.39 16.69
N GLY A 60 5.62 7.23 17.21
CA GLY A 60 6.15 5.91 17.56
C GLY A 60 6.20 4.97 16.35
N LYS A 61 5.61 3.78 16.50
CA LYS A 61 5.55 2.69 15.50
C LYS A 61 4.22 2.64 14.73
N GLU A 62 3.38 3.64 14.93
CA GLU A 62 2.05 3.69 14.37
C GLU A 62 2.07 4.37 13.00
N MET A 63 1.66 3.63 11.97
CA MET A 63 1.59 4.13 10.60
C MET A 63 0.17 3.98 10.04
N LYS A 64 -0.16 4.83 9.07
CA LYS A 64 -1.41 4.71 8.32
C LYS A 64 -1.15 4.70 6.83
N ALA A 65 -1.91 3.87 6.13
CA ALA A 65 -1.94 3.79 4.69
C ALA A 65 -3.35 4.09 4.18
N LYS A 66 -3.47 4.88 3.11
CA LYS A 66 -4.74 5.15 2.43
C LYS A 66 -4.52 5.17 0.93
N ILE A 67 -5.38 4.54 0.16
CA ILE A 67 -5.25 4.60 -1.31
C ILE A 67 -5.57 6.00 -1.83
N THR A 68 -4.83 6.46 -2.84
CA THR A 68 -5.12 7.73 -3.52
C THR A 68 -6.06 7.50 -4.70
N SER A 69 -6.64 8.57 -5.25
CA SER A 69 -7.37 8.49 -6.52
C SER A 69 -6.52 7.90 -7.64
N LEU A 70 -5.23 8.23 -7.70
CA LEU A 70 -4.31 7.64 -8.68
C LEU A 70 -4.14 6.11 -8.47
N GLY A 71 -4.09 5.66 -7.22
CA GLY A 71 -4.04 4.23 -6.90
C GLY A 71 -5.32 3.49 -7.27
N ILE A 72 -6.48 4.12 -7.07
CA ILE A 72 -7.78 3.61 -7.49
C ILE A 72 -7.80 3.45 -9.01
N ASP A 73 -7.49 4.51 -9.75
CA ASP A 73 -7.44 4.48 -11.23
C ASP A 73 -6.45 3.42 -11.74
N PHE A 74 -5.30 3.26 -11.07
CA PHE A 74 -4.31 2.24 -11.41
C PHE A 74 -4.90 0.82 -11.32
N ILE A 75 -5.62 0.51 -10.24
CA ILE A 75 -6.28 -0.80 -10.07
C ILE A 75 -7.41 -0.97 -11.08
N GLU A 76 -8.31 0.01 -11.19
CA GLU A 76 -9.53 -0.10 -12.01
C GLU A 76 -9.22 -0.13 -13.51
N SER A 77 -8.15 0.52 -13.95
CA SER A 77 -7.66 0.43 -15.34
C SER A 77 -6.91 -0.88 -15.64
N GLY A 78 -6.74 -1.77 -14.65
CA GLY A 78 -6.05 -3.04 -14.82
C GLY A 78 -4.54 -2.92 -15.01
N GLN A 79 -3.94 -1.76 -14.66
CA GLN A 79 -2.50 -1.59 -14.69
C GLN A 79 -1.82 -2.51 -13.67
N LYS A 80 -0.58 -2.89 -13.97
CA LYS A 80 0.26 -3.74 -13.12
C LYS A 80 1.67 -3.17 -13.05
N PHE A 81 2.40 -3.46 -11.99
CA PHE A 81 3.83 -3.16 -11.97
C PHE A 81 4.51 -3.96 -13.09
N ASN A 82 5.26 -3.27 -13.96
CA ASN A 82 5.91 -3.91 -15.11
C ASN A 82 6.89 -5.03 -14.67
N LYS A 83 7.08 -6.00 -15.56
CA LYS A 83 8.16 -7.00 -15.50
C LYS A 83 9.51 -6.37 -15.83
#